data_AF-A0A7X7Q618-F1
#
_entry.id   AF-A0A7X7Q618-F1
#
_cell.length_a   1.000
_cell.length_b   1.000
_cell.length_c   1.000
_cell.angle_alpha   90.00
_cell.angle_beta   90.00
_cell.angle_gamma   90.00
#
_symmetry.space_group_name_H-M   'P 1'
#
loop_
_entity.id
_entity.type
_entity.pdbx_description
1 polymer ?
#
loop_
_entity_poly.entity_id
_entity_poly.type
_entity_poly.pdbx_seq_one_letter_code
_entity_poly.pdbx_strand_id
1 'polypeptide(L)'
;MALAFITMLLISPSLAGYVRGALDFMVPSGAHLSIMEMHPLLFPGGDFSLWVAWTNYSTALAAAIIALVILLKARNRPRGNEVTLFIVWSVTMFVATLLQRRFGYYFAIDVAVLCGFLVGWLGDRVGIEKQIPVLRQHAAVPAKAKGKSAARALQAHRSEQRAAVLKLVVFTAAVAGLLIVPCVDMARNFATEPGLMTKGWYETLGWLQSSTPEPLDADAYYGLYDEPADRQPFDYPDSAYGVMAWWDYGHWITRLGHRIPVANPFQQGARTAGRFFTAQAEPDGAALLQENGCDYVVVDAKTAVRTFNGVAGWAGQRETDYYDVYLQRDASGTWQPLMLYYPEYYQTMLARLYNFGAEAYTPEEYTVIRREPTSSGGPIKNQVADVRRFATYEEATAFIAQASEADWRLVGTNPFKSAVPLDALQGFAVAYESEAQAFVEANLLPEVRVFRFTG
;
A
#
# COMPACT_ATOMS: atom_id res chain seq x y z
N MET A 1 -30.14 -7.73 -25.51
CA MET A 1 -28.88 -7.43 -24.82
C MET A 1 -28.80 -8.19 -23.49
N ALA A 2 -29.55 -7.83 -22.45
CA ALA A 2 -29.47 -8.52 -21.14
C ALA A 2 -29.76 -10.03 -21.20
N LEU A 3 -30.81 -10.44 -21.93
CA LEU A 3 -31.15 -11.86 -22.09
C LEU A 3 -30.03 -12.65 -22.79
N ALA A 4 -29.44 -12.09 -23.86
CA ALA A 4 -28.33 -12.72 -24.58
C ALA A 4 -27.07 -12.85 -23.71
N PHE A 5 -26.76 -11.85 -22.89
CA PHE A 5 -25.65 -11.92 -21.93
C PHE A 5 -25.88 -13.00 -20.88
N ILE A 6 -27.07 -13.06 -20.28
CA ILE A 6 -27.44 -14.11 -19.32
C ILE A 6 -27.36 -15.50 -19.96
N THR A 7 -27.85 -15.65 -21.21
CA THR A 7 -27.74 -16.90 -21.95
C THR A 7 -26.29 -17.31 -22.20
N MET A 8 -25.39 -16.37 -22.53
CA MET A 8 -23.95 -16.67 -22.68
C MET A 8 -23.32 -17.12 -21.36
N LEU A 9 -23.66 -16.50 -20.23
CA LEU A 9 -23.17 -16.92 -18.91
C LEU A 9 -23.66 -18.33 -18.53
N LEU A 10 -24.89 -18.69 -18.90
CA LEU A 10 -25.44 -20.02 -18.61
C LEU A 10 -24.83 -21.12 -19.47
N ILE A 11 -24.49 -20.83 -20.74
CA ILE A 11 -23.93 -21.80 -21.68
C ILE A 11 -22.43 -22.02 -21.46
N SER A 12 -21.71 -21.01 -20.95
CA SER A 12 -20.26 -21.08 -20.72
C SER A 12 -19.93 -20.94 -19.22
N PRO A 13 -19.73 -22.06 -18.50
CA PRO A 13 -19.29 -22.04 -17.11
C PRO A 13 -17.95 -21.31 -16.92
N SER A 14 -17.05 -21.36 -17.91
CA SER A 14 -15.78 -20.62 -17.89
C SER A 14 -16.00 -19.11 -17.95
N LEU A 15 -16.89 -18.63 -18.82
CA LEU A 15 -17.25 -17.21 -18.89
C LEU A 15 -17.97 -16.75 -17.61
N ALA A 16 -18.89 -17.56 -17.08
CA ALA A 16 -19.53 -17.26 -15.81
C ALA A 16 -18.53 -17.21 -14.65
N GLY A 17 -17.58 -18.14 -14.60
CA GLY A 17 -16.48 -18.15 -13.65
C GLY A 17 -15.61 -16.90 -13.76
N TYR A 18 -15.26 -16.51 -14.99
CA TYR A 18 -14.49 -15.29 -15.26
C TYR A 18 -15.23 -14.02 -14.80
N VAL A 19 -16.51 -13.88 -15.15
CA VAL A 19 -17.33 -12.72 -14.75
C VAL A 19 -17.53 -12.66 -13.25
N ARG A 20 -17.80 -13.80 -12.60
CA ARG A 20 -17.86 -13.87 -11.13
C ARG A 20 -16.53 -13.47 -10.51
N GLY A 21 -15.42 -14.03 -10.99
CA GLY A 21 -14.08 -13.68 -10.53
C GLY A 21 -13.77 -12.19 -10.68
N ALA A 22 -14.20 -11.57 -11.78
CA ALA A 22 -14.05 -10.13 -11.99
C ALA A 22 -14.88 -9.29 -11.00
N LEU A 23 -16.07 -9.76 -10.61
CA LEU A 23 -16.90 -9.08 -9.60
C LEU A 23 -16.36 -9.28 -8.18
N ASP A 24 -15.96 -10.50 -7.83
CA ASP A 24 -15.36 -10.83 -6.52
C ASP A 24 -14.05 -10.05 -6.34
N PHE A 25 -13.27 -9.92 -7.42
CA PHE A 25 -12.05 -9.13 -7.46
C PHE A 25 -12.27 -7.66 -7.16
N MET A 26 -13.47 -7.10 -7.36
CA MET A 26 -13.78 -5.70 -7.06
C MET A 26 -14.03 -5.45 -5.57
N VAL A 27 -14.31 -6.49 -4.78
CA VAL A 27 -14.53 -6.41 -3.32
C VAL A 27 -13.46 -7.26 -2.61
N PRO A 28 -12.30 -6.68 -2.28
CA PRO A 28 -11.21 -7.43 -1.70
C PRO A 28 -11.54 -7.88 -0.27
N SER A 29 -11.00 -9.05 0.11
CA SER A 29 -11.15 -9.62 1.44
C SER A 29 -9.89 -10.39 1.86
N GLY A 30 -9.75 -10.64 3.17
CA GLY A 30 -8.65 -11.43 3.72
C GLY A 30 -7.26 -10.87 3.40
N ALA A 31 -6.33 -11.75 3.01
CA ALA A 31 -4.94 -11.41 2.73
C ALA A 31 -4.76 -10.34 1.63
N HIS A 32 -5.71 -10.21 0.71
CA HIS A 32 -5.67 -9.17 -0.33
C HIS A 32 -5.78 -7.75 0.25
N LEU A 33 -6.32 -7.59 1.47
CA LEU A 33 -6.31 -6.31 2.19
C LEU A 33 -4.93 -5.98 2.79
N SER A 34 -3.93 -6.85 2.72
CA SER A 34 -2.54 -6.44 2.96
C SER A 34 -1.97 -5.62 1.80
N ILE A 35 -2.60 -5.69 0.62
CA ILE A 35 -2.20 -4.93 -0.55
C ILE A 35 -2.89 -3.57 -0.48
N MET A 36 -2.11 -2.54 -0.18
CA MET A 36 -2.62 -1.18 -0.05
C MET A 36 -3.48 -0.76 -1.25
N GLU A 37 -3.03 -0.99 -2.48
CA GLU A 37 -3.73 -0.54 -3.68
C GLU A 37 -5.15 -1.14 -3.87
N MET A 38 -5.45 -2.26 -3.21
CA MET A 38 -6.77 -2.89 -3.26
C MET A 38 -7.77 -2.26 -2.30
N HIS A 39 -7.34 -1.45 -1.33
CA HIS A 39 -8.29 -0.83 -0.40
C HIS A 39 -9.25 0.14 -1.09
N PRO A 40 -10.47 0.31 -0.56
CA PRO A 40 -11.37 1.37 -1.01
C PRO A 40 -10.79 2.77 -0.77
N LEU A 41 -11.06 3.70 -1.69
CA LEU A 41 -10.51 5.07 -1.61
C LEU A 41 -10.89 5.79 -0.31
N LEU A 42 -12.13 5.59 0.15
CA LEU A 42 -12.71 6.25 1.33
C LEU A 42 -12.59 5.40 2.60
N PHE A 43 -12.10 4.16 2.49
CA PHE A 43 -11.94 3.23 3.62
C PHE A 43 -10.58 2.50 3.57
N PRO A 44 -9.44 3.23 3.52
CA PRO A 44 -8.10 2.67 3.31
C PRO A 44 -7.59 1.75 4.44
N GLY A 45 -8.35 1.57 5.52
CA GLY A 45 -8.06 0.64 6.60
C GLY A 45 -9.32 0.11 7.28
N GLY A 46 -10.47 0.14 6.58
CA GLY A 46 -11.79 -0.18 7.13
C GLY A 46 -12.56 1.01 7.72
N ASP A 47 -11.85 2.06 8.15
CA ASP A 47 -12.46 3.29 8.66
C ASP A 47 -12.60 4.38 7.59
N PHE A 48 -13.68 5.16 7.69
CA PHE A 48 -13.92 6.27 6.77
C PHE A 48 -12.82 7.33 6.88
N SER A 49 -12.19 7.66 5.76
CA SER A 49 -11.17 8.70 5.68
C SER A 49 -11.15 9.37 4.32
N LEU A 50 -11.05 10.70 4.33
CA LEU A 50 -10.84 11.52 3.12
C LEU A 50 -9.36 11.73 2.80
N TRP A 51 -8.45 11.27 3.67
CA TRP A 51 -7.03 11.53 3.57
C TRP A 51 -6.46 11.03 2.24
N VAL A 52 -6.72 9.77 1.89
CA VAL A 52 -6.18 9.17 0.66
C VAL A 52 -6.80 9.79 -0.60
N ALA A 53 -8.08 10.15 -0.55
CA ALA A 53 -8.73 10.88 -1.64
C ALA A 53 -8.08 12.26 -1.85
N TRP A 54 -7.74 12.95 -0.77
CA TRP A 54 -7.06 14.24 -0.80
C TRP A 54 -5.61 14.14 -1.29
N THR A 55 -4.86 13.12 -0.85
CA THR A 55 -3.49 12.92 -1.35
C THR A 55 -3.48 12.59 -2.83
N ASN A 56 -4.42 11.78 -3.32
CA ASN A 56 -4.41 11.36 -4.72
C ASN A 56 -4.91 12.43 -5.69
N TYR A 57 -5.84 13.29 -5.26
CA TYR A 57 -6.54 14.20 -6.18
C TYR A 57 -6.70 15.63 -5.66
N SER A 58 -6.38 15.90 -4.40
CA SER A 58 -6.49 17.22 -3.75
C SER A 58 -7.85 17.87 -4.03
N THR A 59 -7.86 19.13 -4.46
CA THR A 59 -9.08 19.87 -4.80
C THR A 59 -9.70 19.45 -6.14
N ALA A 60 -8.94 18.78 -7.01
CA ALA A 60 -9.43 18.34 -8.32
C ALA A 60 -10.55 17.30 -8.19
N LEU A 61 -10.54 16.46 -7.15
CA LEU A 61 -11.64 15.50 -6.93
C LEU A 61 -12.97 16.21 -6.69
N ALA A 62 -12.99 17.22 -5.82
CA ALA A 62 -14.20 17.99 -5.53
C ALA A 62 -14.71 18.71 -6.79
N ALA A 63 -13.80 19.33 -7.56
CA ALA A 63 -14.13 19.97 -8.83
C ALA A 63 -14.68 18.98 -9.87
N ALA A 64 -14.07 17.79 -9.99
CA ALA A 64 -14.53 16.75 -10.88
C ALA A 64 -15.92 16.23 -10.50
N ILE A 65 -16.20 16.04 -9.20
CA ILE A 65 -17.54 15.64 -8.72
C ILE A 65 -18.57 16.73 -9.06
N ILE A 66 -18.26 18.01 -8.83
CA ILE A 66 -19.15 19.12 -9.17
C ILE A 66 -19.44 19.14 -10.69
N ALA A 67 -18.39 19.03 -11.52
CA ALA A 67 -18.50 18.94 -12.97
C ALA A 67 -19.40 17.77 -13.39
N LEU A 68 -19.18 16.59 -12.81
CA LEU A 68 -19.93 15.38 -13.11
C LEU A 68 -21.41 15.54 -12.71
N VAL A 69 -21.71 16.16 -11.57
CA VAL A 69 -23.09 16.48 -11.16
C VAL A 69 -23.75 17.46 -12.11
N ILE A 70 -23.05 18.51 -12.56
CA ILE A 70 -23.54 19.48 -13.56
C ILE A 70 -23.86 18.75 -14.86
N LEU A 71 -22.95 17.87 -15.30
CA LEU A 71 -23.17 17.03 -16.47
C LEU A 71 -24.40 16.15 -16.25
N LEU A 72 -24.49 15.34 -15.20
CA LEU A 72 -25.65 14.46 -14.96
C LEU A 72 -26.99 15.22 -14.89
N LYS A 73 -27.04 16.41 -14.27
CA LYS A 73 -28.29 17.20 -14.16
C LYS A 73 -28.78 17.77 -15.49
N ALA A 74 -27.89 18.08 -16.42
CA ALA A 74 -28.28 18.58 -17.73
C ALA A 74 -28.69 17.47 -18.73
N ARG A 75 -29.08 16.28 -18.24
CA ARG A 75 -29.59 15.14 -19.04
C ARG A 75 -30.80 15.47 -19.93
N ASN A 76 -31.58 16.49 -19.57
CA ASN A 76 -32.78 16.90 -20.32
C ASN A 76 -32.48 17.85 -21.49
N ARG A 77 -31.19 18.12 -21.78
CA ARG A 77 -30.77 18.90 -22.95
C ARG A 77 -30.19 17.96 -24.00
N PRO A 78 -30.42 18.21 -25.31
CA PRO A 78 -29.74 17.47 -26.36
C PRO A 78 -28.23 17.55 -26.14
N ARG A 79 -27.58 16.39 -26.13
CA ARG A 79 -26.14 16.23 -25.99
C ARG A 79 -25.69 15.22 -27.02
N GLY A 80 -24.50 15.42 -27.57
CA GLY A 80 -23.93 14.43 -28.47
C GLY A 80 -23.55 13.15 -27.74
N ASN A 81 -23.42 12.07 -28.52
CA ASN A 81 -23.11 10.73 -28.01
C ASN A 81 -21.76 10.68 -27.29
N GLU A 82 -20.81 11.54 -27.71
CA GLU A 82 -19.50 11.70 -27.11
C GLU A 82 -19.55 12.18 -25.65
N VAL A 83 -20.44 13.11 -25.32
CA VAL A 83 -20.62 13.59 -23.94
C VAL A 83 -21.25 12.50 -23.08
N THR A 84 -22.20 11.74 -23.64
CA THR A 84 -22.82 10.60 -22.95
C THR A 84 -21.80 9.52 -22.65
N LEU A 85 -20.96 9.17 -23.63
CA LEU A 85 -19.87 8.20 -23.47
C LEU A 85 -18.89 8.65 -22.37
N PHE A 86 -18.48 9.92 -22.40
CA PHE A 86 -17.59 10.48 -21.38
C PHE A 86 -18.20 10.39 -19.98
N ILE A 87 -19.48 10.74 -19.81
CA ILE A 87 -20.17 10.60 -18.52
C ILE A 87 -20.17 9.15 -18.04
N VAL A 88 -20.49 8.19 -18.92
CA VAL A 88 -20.51 6.77 -18.56
C VAL A 88 -19.11 6.31 -18.14
N TRP A 89 -18.08 6.69 -18.90
CA TRP A 89 -16.70 6.37 -18.58
C TRP A 89 -16.28 6.96 -17.23
N SER A 90 -16.50 8.25 -16.99
CA SER A 90 -16.14 8.90 -15.73
C SER A 90 -16.89 8.34 -14.53
N VAL A 91 -18.18 8.01 -14.66
CA VAL A 91 -18.93 7.34 -13.58
C VAL A 91 -18.35 5.95 -13.31
N THR A 92 -18.03 5.19 -14.36
CA THR A 92 -17.49 3.84 -14.22
C THR A 92 -16.14 3.86 -13.52
N MET A 93 -15.23 4.73 -13.95
CA MET A 93 -13.90 4.87 -13.34
C MET A 93 -13.96 5.46 -11.93
N PHE A 94 -14.90 6.37 -11.67
CA PHE A 94 -15.13 6.89 -10.32
C PHE A 94 -15.56 5.77 -9.37
N VAL A 95 -16.54 4.95 -9.77
CA VAL A 95 -16.99 3.80 -8.97
C VAL A 95 -15.86 2.78 -8.77
N ALA A 96 -15.12 2.46 -9.83
CA ALA A 96 -13.98 1.55 -9.73
C ALA A 96 -12.92 2.06 -8.73
N THR A 97 -12.62 3.37 -8.77
CA THR A 97 -11.67 4.01 -7.85
C THR A 97 -12.19 4.02 -6.40
N LEU A 98 -13.49 4.26 -6.19
CA LEU A 98 -14.09 4.20 -4.87
C LEU A 98 -13.96 2.80 -4.25
N LEU A 99 -14.12 1.76 -5.08
CA LEU A 99 -13.95 0.38 -4.66
C LEU A 99 -12.48 0.03 -4.42
N GLN A 100 -11.56 0.48 -5.28
CA GLN A 100 -10.13 0.17 -5.17
C GLN A 100 -9.22 1.27 -5.71
N ARG A 101 -8.21 1.62 -4.90
CA ARG A 101 -7.25 2.69 -5.21
C ARG A 101 -6.46 2.47 -6.50
N ARG A 102 -6.15 1.23 -6.88
CA ARG A 102 -5.39 0.92 -8.10
C ARG A 102 -6.05 1.42 -9.38
N PHE A 103 -7.37 1.62 -9.42
CA PHE A 103 -8.01 2.18 -10.61
C PHE A 103 -7.89 3.70 -10.70
N GLY A 104 -7.31 4.34 -9.69
CA GLY A 104 -7.25 5.80 -9.60
C GLY A 104 -6.46 6.46 -10.73
N TYR A 105 -5.44 5.80 -11.28
CA TYR A 105 -4.70 6.36 -12.40
C TYR A 105 -5.53 6.43 -13.70
N TYR A 106 -6.53 5.55 -13.87
CA TYR A 106 -7.49 5.69 -14.97
C TYR A 106 -8.43 6.87 -14.74
N PHE A 107 -8.96 6.99 -13.51
CA PHE A 107 -9.86 8.08 -13.16
C PHE A 107 -9.17 9.46 -13.14
N ALA A 108 -7.86 9.53 -12.97
CA ALA A 108 -7.10 10.78 -13.07
C ALA A 108 -7.32 11.51 -14.41
N ILE A 109 -7.49 10.75 -15.50
CA ILE A 109 -7.76 11.32 -16.83
C ILE A 109 -9.16 11.98 -16.85
N ASP A 110 -10.17 11.28 -16.33
CA ASP A 110 -11.52 11.81 -16.19
C ASP A 110 -11.54 13.09 -15.34
N VAL A 111 -10.85 13.06 -14.19
CA VAL A 111 -10.73 14.21 -13.27
C VAL A 111 -10.14 15.42 -13.98
N ALA A 112 -9.07 15.25 -14.76
CA ALA A 112 -8.45 16.34 -15.49
C ALA A 112 -9.41 16.99 -16.50
N VAL A 113 -10.13 16.17 -17.28
CA VAL A 113 -11.10 16.65 -18.27
C VAL A 113 -12.31 17.32 -17.59
N LEU A 114 -12.83 16.73 -16.51
CA LEU A 114 -13.93 17.28 -15.72
C LEU A 114 -13.57 18.63 -15.08
N CYS A 115 -12.34 18.77 -14.57
CA CYS A 115 -11.82 20.05 -14.09
C CYS A 115 -11.74 21.10 -15.20
N GLY A 116 -11.23 20.73 -16.38
CA GLY A 116 -11.20 21.61 -17.54
C GLY A 116 -12.60 22.07 -17.96
N PHE A 117 -13.56 21.14 -18.00
CA PHE A 117 -14.97 21.43 -18.23
C PHE A 117 -15.52 22.42 -17.18
N LEU A 118 -15.25 22.20 -15.89
CA LEU A 118 -15.74 23.09 -14.84
C LEU A 118 -15.20 24.51 -14.98
N VAL A 119 -13.90 24.63 -15.28
CA VAL A 119 -13.26 25.93 -15.51
C VAL A 119 -13.90 26.64 -16.70
N GLY A 120 -14.10 25.95 -17.83
CA GLY A 120 -14.81 26.50 -18.99
C GLY A 120 -16.23 26.93 -18.64
N TRP A 121 -16.99 26.05 -17.99
CA TRP A 121 -18.36 26.31 -17.57
C TRP A 121 -18.50 27.51 -16.64
N LEU A 122 -17.59 27.68 -15.67
CA LEU A 122 -17.55 28.85 -14.78
C LEU A 122 -17.15 30.11 -15.56
N GLY A 123 -16.17 30.00 -16.45
CA GLY A 123 -15.69 31.08 -17.31
C GLY A 123 -16.82 31.67 -18.16
N ASP A 124 -17.67 30.83 -18.72
CA ASP A 124 -18.85 31.26 -19.49
C ASP A 124 -19.86 32.00 -18.62
N ARG A 125 -20.11 31.51 -17.39
CA ARG A 125 -21.08 32.11 -16.46
C ARG A 125 -20.66 33.47 -15.93
N VAL A 126 -19.36 33.65 -15.67
CA VAL A 126 -18.81 34.93 -15.23
C VAL A 126 -18.42 35.84 -16.41
N GLY A 127 -18.58 35.36 -17.65
CA GLY A 127 -18.38 36.13 -18.87
C GLY A 127 -16.92 36.46 -19.17
N ILE A 128 -16.00 35.53 -18.87
CA ILE A 128 -14.56 35.67 -19.15
C ILE A 128 -14.30 35.78 -20.65
N GLU A 129 -14.98 34.97 -21.46
CA GLU A 129 -14.86 35.03 -22.92
C GLU A 129 -15.18 36.44 -23.46
N LYS A 130 -16.18 37.11 -22.88
CA LYS A 130 -16.57 38.48 -23.25
C LYS A 130 -15.52 39.54 -22.88
N GLN A 131 -14.58 39.23 -22.00
CA GLN A 131 -13.50 40.17 -21.64
C GLN A 131 -12.41 40.22 -22.70
N ILE A 132 -12.19 39.13 -23.46
CA ILE A 132 -11.11 39.05 -24.46
C ILE A 132 -11.29 40.09 -25.59
N PRO A 133 -12.49 40.27 -26.19
CA PRO A 133 -12.71 41.32 -27.17
C PRO A 133 -12.53 42.74 -26.62
N VAL A 134 -12.95 43.00 -25.36
CA VAL A 134 -12.82 44.32 -24.70
C VAL A 134 -11.35 44.75 -24.59
N LEU A 135 -10.44 43.79 -24.38
CA LEU A 135 -9.00 44.07 -24.32
C LEU A 135 -8.39 44.32 -25.71
N ARG A 136 -8.97 43.76 -26.77
CA ARG A 136 -8.50 43.91 -28.16
C ARG A 136 -9.07 45.13 -28.87
N GLN A 137 -10.19 45.68 -28.39
CA GLN A 137 -10.82 46.86 -28.97
C GLN A 137 -10.04 48.14 -28.62
N HIS A 138 -9.96 49.04 -29.59
CA HIS A 138 -9.45 50.40 -29.39
C HIS A 138 -10.60 51.31 -28.95
N ALA A 139 -10.29 52.35 -28.18
CA ALA A 139 -11.29 53.30 -27.70
C ALA A 139 -12.08 53.89 -28.87
N ALA A 140 -13.40 53.66 -28.87
CA ALA A 140 -14.31 54.26 -29.83
C ALA A 140 -14.48 55.75 -29.50
N VAL A 141 -13.57 56.59 -30.02
CA VAL A 141 -13.68 58.05 -29.91
C VAL A 141 -14.38 58.57 -31.17
N PRO A 142 -15.58 59.20 -31.05
CA PRO A 142 -16.25 59.78 -32.21
C PRO A 142 -15.37 60.87 -32.84
N ALA A 143 -15.22 60.86 -34.17
CA ALA A 143 -14.36 61.82 -34.89
C ALA A 143 -14.71 63.31 -34.66
N LYS A 144 -15.92 63.60 -34.13
CA LYS A 144 -16.39 64.96 -33.77
C LYS A 144 -16.27 65.31 -32.28
N ALA A 145 -15.75 64.42 -31.42
CA ALA A 145 -15.66 64.65 -29.98
C ALA A 145 -14.49 65.61 -29.64
N LYS A 146 -14.78 66.77 -29.04
CA LYS A 146 -13.77 67.76 -28.61
C LYS A 146 -13.44 67.68 -27.12
N GLY A 147 -12.16 67.82 -26.78
CA GLY A 147 -11.61 68.10 -25.45
C GLY A 147 -12.10 67.15 -24.35
N LYS A 148 -13.03 67.62 -23.52
CA LYS A 148 -13.55 66.89 -22.34
C LYS A 148 -14.34 65.63 -22.70
N SER A 149 -15.04 65.63 -23.84
CA SER A 149 -15.87 64.48 -24.27
C SER A 149 -15.02 63.30 -24.76
N ALA A 150 -13.98 63.58 -25.55
CA ALA A 150 -12.99 62.59 -25.97
C ALA A 150 -12.19 62.05 -24.78
N ALA A 151 -11.78 62.91 -23.83
CA ALA A 151 -11.09 62.49 -22.61
C ALA A 151 -11.95 61.56 -21.74
N ARG A 152 -13.25 61.85 -21.59
CA ARG A 152 -14.20 60.99 -20.85
C ARG A 152 -14.40 59.63 -21.53
N ALA A 153 -14.53 59.59 -22.86
CA ALA A 153 -14.65 58.34 -23.62
C ALA A 153 -13.38 57.48 -23.49
N LEU A 154 -12.19 58.10 -23.56
CA LEU A 154 -10.92 57.40 -23.34
C LEU A 154 -10.78 56.89 -21.91
N GLN A 155 -11.22 57.67 -20.92
CA GLN A 155 -11.22 57.28 -19.50
C GLN A 155 -12.19 56.15 -19.21
N ALA A 156 -13.40 56.18 -19.78
CA ALA A 156 -14.39 55.11 -19.67
C ALA A 156 -13.86 53.80 -20.28
N HIS A 157 -13.31 53.85 -21.49
CA HIS A 157 -12.68 52.69 -22.13
C HIS A 157 -11.51 52.14 -21.30
N ARG A 158 -10.65 53.01 -20.74
CA ARG A 158 -9.58 52.58 -19.81
C ARG A 158 -10.14 51.93 -18.55
N SER A 159 -11.26 52.41 -18.01
CA SER A 159 -11.90 51.79 -16.84
C SER A 159 -12.51 50.43 -17.16
N GLU A 160 -13.11 50.27 -18.35
CA GLU A 160 -13.64 49.00 -18.85
C GLU A 160 -12.52 47.98 -19.08
N GLN A 161 -11.42 48.40 -19.72
CA GLN A 161 -10.23 47.56 -19.88
C GLN A 161 -9.64 47.14 -18.52
N ARG A 162 -9.53 48.06 -17.55
CA ARG A 162 -9.07 47.72 -16.20
C ARG A 162 -9.98 46.71 -15.51
N ALA A 163 -11.30 46.86 -15.63
CA ALA A 163 -12.26 45.91 -15.08
C ALA A 163 -12.17 44.54 -15.76
N ALA A 164 -11.97 44.51 -17.09
CA ALA A 164 -11.77 43.29 -17.87
C ALA A 164 -10.48 42.56 -17.46
N VAL A 165 -9.36 43.28 -17.33
CA VAL A 165 -8.09 42.73 -16.80
C VAL A 165 -8.28 42.19 -15.40
N LEU A 166 -8.91 42.96 -14.49
CA LEU A 166 -9.13 42.53 -13.11
C LEU A 166 -9.94 41.24 -13.06
N LYS A 167 -11.02 41.12 -13.83
CA LYS A 167 -11.82 39.88 -13.90
C LYS A 167 -11.01 38.70 -14.40
N LEU A 168 -10.21 38.88 -15.46
CA LEU A 168 -9.36 37.82 -16.00
C LEU A 168 -8.29 37.38 -15.00
N VAL A 169 -7.63 38.33 -14.34
CA VAL A 169 -6.62 38.06 -13.31
C VAL A 169 -7.24 37.35 -12.12
N VAL A 170 -8.36 37.84 -11.58
CA VAL A 170 -9.04 37.20 -10.44
C VAL A 170 -9.50 35.79 -10.79
N PHE A 171 -10.09 35.58 -11.97
CA PHE A 171 -10.50 34.25 -12.40
C PHE A 171 -9.31 33.30 -12.56
N THR A 172 -8.25 33.75 -13.23
CA THR A 172 -7.04 32.94 -13.43
C THR A 172 -6.35 32.64 -12.11
N ALA A 173 -6.25 33.62 -11.21
CA ALA A 173 -5.69 33.45 -9.88
C ALA A 173 -6.53 32.49 -9.02
N ALA A 174 -7.86 32.53 -9.14
CA ALA A 174 -8.74 31.60 -8.46
C ALA A 174 -8.57 30.17 -8.98
N VAL A 175 -8.51 29.97 -10.30
CA VAL A 175 -8.23 28.65 -10.91
C VAL A 175 -6.86 28.14 -10.47
N ALA A 176 -5.84 29.01 -10.51
CA ALA A 176 -4.49 28.66 -10.09
C ALA A 176 -4.45 28.28 -8.61
N GLY A 177 -4.97 29.13 -7.72
CA GLY A 177 -4.90 28.93 -6.27
C GLY A 177 -5.78 27.79 -5.76
N LEU A 178 -6.94 27.55 -6.38
CA LEU A 178 -7.88 26.53 -5.91
C LEU A 178 -7.71 25.17 -6.58
N LEU A 179 -7.22 25.10 -7.81
CA LEU A 179 -7.09 23.83 -8.54
C LEU A 179 -5.64 23.47 -8.84
N ILE A 180 -4.86 24.40 -9.43
CA ILE A 180 -3.53 24.06 -9.93
C ILE A 180 -2.52 23.92 -8.78
N VAL A 181 -2.42 24.92 -7.91
CA VAL A 181 -1.41 24.97 -6.84
C VAL A 181 -1.52 23.77 -5.89
N PRO A 182 -2.70 23.40 -5.34
CA PRO A 182 -2.81 22.22 -4.48
C PRO A 182 -2.40 20.92 -5.17
N CYS A 183 -2.77 20.75 -6.44
CA CYS A 183 -2.44 19.55 -7.20
C CYS A 183 -0.94 19.48 -7.54
N VAL A 184 -0.33 20.60 -7.92
CA VAL A 184 1.11 20.68 -8.22
C VAL A 184 1.95 20.46 -6.98
N ASP A 185 1.54 21.03 -5.85
CA ASP A 185 2.22 20.85 -4.56
C ASP A 185 2.22 19.37 -4.16
N MET A 186 1.06 18.71 -4.22
CA MET A 186 0.95 17.28 -3.93
C MET A 186 1.72 16.42 -4.94
N ALA A 187 1.67 16.74 -6.24
CA ALA A 187 2.42 16.02 -7.26
C ALA A 187 3.94 16.14 -7.08
N ARG A 188 4.44 17.28 -6.57
CA ARG A 188 5.87 17.46 -6.24
C ARG A 188 6.28 16.53 -5.10
N ASN A 189 5.44 16.35 -4.08
CA ASN A 189 5.75 15.44 -2.97
C ASN A 189 6.00 14.02 -3.50
N PHE A 190 5.10 13.50 -4.34
CA PHE A 190 5.28 12.19 -4.99
C PHE A 190 6.48 12.12 -5.93
N ALA A 191 6.78 13.19 -6.68
CA ALA A 191 7.91 13.22 -7.60
C ALA A 191 9.28 13.18 -6.89
N THR A 192 9.32 13.49 -5.59
CA THR A 192 10.54 13.47 -4.77
C THR A 192 10.63 12.25 -3.84
N GLU A 193 9.64 11.37 -3.85
CA GLU A 193 9.71 10.13 -3.07
C GLU A 193 10.89 9.27 -3.53
N PRO A 194 11.67 8.71 -2.61
CA PRO A 194 12.76 7.82 -2.97
C PRO A 194 12.20 6.58 -3.69
N GLY A 195 13.01 6.02 -4.59
CA GLY A 195 12.67 4.76 -5.23
C GLY A 195 12.48 3.64 -4.21
N LEU A 196 11.67 2.64 -4.56
CA LEU A 196 11.39 1.50 -3.67
C LEU A 196 12.65 0.66 -3.39
N MET A 197 13.59 0.60 -4.33
CA MET A 197 14.86 -0.09 -4.17
C MET A 197 15.76 0.70 -3.22
N THR A 198 15.95 0.18 -2.02
CA THR A 198 16.85 0.76 -1.03
C THR A 198 18.30 0.34 -1.29
N LYS A 199 19.23 1.03 -0.62
CA LYS A 199 20.65 0.68 -0.69
C LYS A 199 20.90 -0.75 -0.17
N GLY A 200 20.28 -1.15 0.95
CA GLY A 200 20.49 -2.49 1.52
C GLY A 200 20.00 -3.62 0.63
N TRP A 201 18.84 -3.44 -0.02
CA TRP A 201 18.37 -4.39 -1.03
C TRP A 201 19.29 -4.42 -2.25
N TYR A 202 19.70 -3.27 -2.78
CA TYR A 202 20.59 -3.21 -3.94
C TYR A 202 21.93 -3.95 -3.69
N GLU A 203 22.56 -3.70 -2.54
CA GLU A 203 23.79 -4.37 -2.13
C GLU A 203 23.60 -5.89 -1.97
N THR A 204 22.53 -6.29 -1.30
CA THR A 204 22.21 -7.72 -1.08
C THR A 204 22.01 -8.46 -2.40
N LEU A 205 21.35 -7.84 -3.38
CA LEU A 205 21.12 -8.43 -4.68
C LEU A 205 22.42 -8.55 -5.49
N GLY A 206 23.29 -7.54 -5.41
CA GLY A 206 24.64 -7.61 -5.98
C GLY A 206 25.49 -8.71 -5.35
N TRP A 207 25.39 -8.90 -4.02
CA TRP A 207 26.02 -10.00 -3.31
C TRP A 207 25.44 -11.35 -3.76
N LEU A 208 24.12 -11.51 -3.83
CA LEU A 208 23.47 -12.74 -4.31
C LEU A 208 24.01 -13.12 -5.70
N GLN A 209 24.06 -12.18 -6.63
CA GLN A 209 24.53 -12.42 -7.99
C GLN A 209 26.00 -12.85 -8.04
N SER A 210 26.87 -12.21 -7.24
CA SER A 210 28.32 -12.37 -7.35
C SER A 210 28.94 -13.41 -6.41
N SER A 211 28.24 -13.77 -5.32
CA SER A 211 28.81 -14.51 -4.19
C SER A 211 28.09 -15.83 -3.89
N THR A 212 27.04 -16.17 -4.65
CA THR A 212 26.37 -17.48 -4.55
C THR A 212 26.60 -18.30 -5.82
N PRO A 213 26.59 -19.65 -5.76
CA PRO A 213 26.74 -20.50 -6.94
C PRO A 213 25.72 -20.13 -8.03
N GLU A 214 26.07 -20.31 -9.30
CA GLU A 214 25.09 -20.05 -10.37
C GLU A 214 24.08 -21.21 -10.42
N PRO A 215 22.76 -20.96 -10.26
CA PRO A 215 21.76 -22.03 -10.21
C PRO A 215 21.46 -22.63 -11.59
N LEU A 216 21.70 -21.87 -12.67
CA LEU A 216 21.32 -22.23 -14.04
C LEU A 216 22.51 -22.07 -15.00
N ASP A 217 22.35 -22.53 -16.24
CA ASP A 217 23.34 -22.30 -17.28
C ASP A 217 23.49 -20.80 -17.62
N ALA A 218 24.66 -20.42 -18.14
CA ALA A 218 25.04 -19.01 -18.34
C ALA A 218 24.09 -18.22 -19.29
N ASP A 219 23.44 -18.90 -20.22
CA ASP A 219 22.48 -18.33 -21.17
C ASP A 219 21.01 -18.46 -20.71
N ALA A 220 20.75 -19.21 -19.63
CA ALA A 220 19.41 -19.48 -19.13
C ALA A 220 18.60 -18.20 -18.88
N TYR A 221 19.22 -17.15 -18.32
CA TYR A 221 18.50 -15.91 -18.02
C TYR A 221 17.83 -15.26 -19.24
N TYR A 222 18.46 -15.35 -20.42
CA TYR A 222 17.95 -14.82 -21.69
C TYR A 222 17.42 -15.92 -22.62
N GLY A 223 17.32 -17.15 -22.11
CA GLY A 223 16.79 -18.29 -22.85
C GLY A 223 15.34 -18.09 -23.25
N LEU A 224 14.95 -18.74 -24.34
CA LEU A 224 13.55 -18.88 -24.73
C LEU A 224 13.05 -20.21 -24.19
N TYR A 225 11.96 -20.16 -23.43
CA TYR A 225 11.39 -21.31 -22.75
C TYR A 225 10.02 -21.64 -23.33
N ASP A 226 9.80 -22.94 -23.57
CA ASP A 226 8.47 -23.45 -23.85
C ASP A 226 7.67 -23.57 -22.55
N GLU A 227 6.37 -23.27 -22.63
CA GLU A 227 5.47 -23.47 -21.49
C GLU A 227 5.33 -24.98 -21.21
N PRO A 228 5.58 -25.44 -19.96
CA PRO A 228 5.37 -26.84 -19.61
C PRO A 228 3.94 -27.29 -19.89
N ALA A 229 3.78 -28.49 -20.47
CA ALA A 229 2.47 -29.07 -20.76
C ALA A 229 1.64 -29.21 -19.47
N ASP A 230 0.33 -28.94 -19.56
CA ASP A 230 -0.64 -29.14 -18.47
C ASP A 230 -0.26 -28.51 -17.12
N ARG A 231 0.50 -27.40 -17.13
CA ARG A 231 0.99 -26.71 -15.92
C ARG A 231 1.85 -27.58 -15.00
N GLN A 232 2.56 -28.56 -15.56
CA GLN A 232 3.56 -29.30 -14.81
C GLN A 232 4.68 -28.36 -14.32
N PRO A 233 5.39 -28.73 -13.24
CA PRO A 233 6.60 -28.02 -12.82
C PRO A 233 7.60 -27.91 -13.96
N PHE A 234 8.36 -26.81 -13.97
CA PHE A 234 9.48 -26.65 -14.88
C PHE A 234 10.59 -27.63 -14.52
N ASP A 235 11.18 -28.28 -15.52
CA ASP A 235 12.27 -29.25 -15.35
C ASP A 235 13.60 -28.52 -15.18
N TYR A 236 13.89 -28.15 -13.94
CA TYR A 236 15.13 -27.44 -13.59
C TYR A 236 16.33 -28.39 -13.58
N PRO A 237 17.54 -27.92 -13.92
CA PRO A 237 18.76 -28.71 -13.74
C PRO A 237 19.03 -29.00 -12.26
N ASP A 238 19.77 -30.07 -11.96
CA ASP A 238 20.12 -30.46 -10.59
C ASP A 238 20.89 -29.38 -9.80
N SER A 239 21.51 -28.42 -10.50
CA SER A 239 22.19 -27.27 -9.89
C SER A 239 21.24 -26.17 -9.40
N ALA A 240 19.97 -26.21 -9.82
CA ALA A 240 19.02 -25.15 -9.53
C ALA A 240 18.64 -25.13 -8.05
N TYR A 241 18.56 -23.92 -7.50
CA TYR A 241 18.08 -23.69 -6.16
C TYR A 241 17.20 -22.46 -6.09
N GLY A 242 16.27 -22.47 -5.14
CA GLY A 242 15.37 -21.39 -4.81
C GLY A 242 15.96 -20.42 -3.78
N VAL A 243 15.51 -19.17 -3.85
CA VAL A 243 15.72 -18.15 -2.82
C VAL A 243 14.37 -17.85 -2.16
N MET A 244 14.25 -18.22 -0.89
CA MET A 244 13.07 -17.90 -0.08
C MET A 244 13.13 -16.45 0.36
N ALA A 245 12.18 -15.64 -0.09
CA ALA A 245 12.03 -14.24 0.30
C ALA A 245 10.55 -13.87 0.29
N TRP A 246 10.21 -12.74 0.90
CA TRP A 246 8.85 -12.21 0.78
C TRP A 246 8.53 -11.82 -0.66
N TRP A 247 7.27 -12.01 -1.05
CA TRP A 247 6.85 -11.95 -2.46
C TRP A 247 7.07 -10.57 -3.09
N ASP A 248 7.08 -9.47 -2.31
CA ASP A 248 7.42 -8.12 -2.76
C ASP A 248 8.75 -8.06 -3.52
N TYR A 249 9.71 -8.94 -3.21
CA TYR A 249 11.11 -8.83 -3.64
C TYR A 249 11.49 -9.77 -4.79
N GLY A 250 10.59 -10.67 -5.21
CA GLY A 250 10.92 -11.70 -6.20
C GLY A 250 11.44 -11.14 -7.53
N HIS A 251 10.83 -10.06 -8.06
CA HIS A 251 11.33 -9.44 -9.29
C HIS A 251 12.74 -8.86 -9.14
N TRP A 252 13.11 -8.37 -7.95
CA TRP A 252 14.45 -7.86 -7.70
C TRP A 252 15.47 -8.98 -7.63
N ILE A 253 15.13 -10.08 -6.95
CA ILE A 253 15.93 -11.30 -6.88
C ILE A 253 16.18 -11.86 -8.28
N THR A 254 15.14 -11.94 -9.13
CA THR A 254 15.30 -12.35 -10.52
C THR A 254 16.15 -11.35 -11.31
N ARG A 255 15.83 -10.04 -11.25
CA ARG A 255 16.39 -9.05 -12.18
C ARG A 255 17.82 -8.63 -11.87
N LEU A 256 18.16 -8.51 -10.59
CA LEU A 256 19.48 -8.05 -10.13
C LEU A 256 20.26 -9.20 -9.50
N GLY A 257 19.60 -10.03 -8.69
CA GLY A 257 20.25 -11.19 -8.07
C GLY A 257 20.55 -12.32 -9.07
N HIS A 258 19.84 -12.38 -10.21
CA HIS A 258 19.91 -13.49 -11.17
C HIS A 258 19.72 -14.85 -10.46
N ARG A 259 18.80 -14.90 -9.49
CA ARG A 259 18.41 -16.12 -8.78
C ARG A 259 16.91 -16.39 -8.91
N ILE A 260 16.49 -17.58 -8.52
CA ILE A 260 15.11 -18.06 -8.68
C ILE A 260 14.35 -17.80 -7.37
N PRO A 261 13.46 -16.79 -7.30
CA PRO A 261 12.68 -16.57 -6.09
C PRO A 261 11.54 -17.58 -5.98
N VAL A 262 11.25 -18.07 -4.78
CA VAL A 262 10.07 -18.92 -4.52
C VAL A 262 8.76 -18.15 -4.68
N ALA A 263 8.77 -16.87 -4.33
CA ALA A 263 7.60 -16.00 -4.36
C ALA A 263 7.88 -14.69 -5.09
N ASN A 264 6.88 -14.14 -5.77
CA ASN A 264 7.07 -12.94 -6.61
C ASN A 264 5.91 -11.94 -6.56
N PRO A 265 6.09 -10.70 -7.08
CA PRO A 265 5.07 -9.65 -7.10
C PRO A 265 3.76 -9.99 -7.81
N PHE A 266 3.70 -11.08 -8.60
CA PHE A 266 2.43 -11.62 -9.12
C PHE A 266 1.62 -12.39 -8.07
N GLN A 267 2.06 -12.38 -6.81
CA GLN A 267 1.48 -13.10 -5.66
C GLN A 267 1.59 -14.63 -5.78
N GLN A 268 2.35 -15.11 -6.76
CA GLN A 268 2.71 -16.52 -6.85
C GLN A 268 3.69 -16.85 -5.74
N GLY A 269 3.50 -17.98 -5.06
CA GLY A 269 4.33 -18.39 -3.93
C GLY A 269 4.14 -17.57 -2.64
N ALA A 270 3.32 -16.50 -2.63
CA ALA A 270 3.13 -15.65 -1.45
C ALA A 270 2.64 -16.43 -0.21
N ARG A 271 1.72 -17.39 -0.43
CA ARG A 271 1.25 -18.30 0.64
C ARG A 271 2.34 -19.26 1.12
N THR A 272 3.19 -19.74 0.21
CA THR A 272 4.33 -20.60 0.53
C THR A 272 5.34 -19.85 1.39
N ALA A 273 5.73 -18.65 0.97
CA ALA A 273 6.61 -17.77 1.75
C ALA A 273 5.98 -17.41 3.11
N GLY A 274 4.69 -17.06 3.15
CA GLY A 274 3.97 -16.77 4.39
C GLY A 274 4.01 -17.94 5.38
N ARG A 275 3.74 -19.17 4.90
CA ARG A 275 3.81 -20.38 5.73
C ARG A 275 5.21 -20.64 6.28
N PHE A 276 6.25 -20.45 5.47
CA PHE A 276 7.63 -20.58 5.93
C PHE A 276 7.93 -19.55 7.01
N PHE A 277 7.64 -18.27 6.73
CA PHE A 277 7.97 -17.18 7.62
C PHE A 277 7.19 -17.20 8.94
N THR A 278 6.00 -17.80 8.98
CA THR A 278 5.23 -18.00 10.22
C THR A 278 5.38 -19.37 10.87
N ALA A 279 6.19 -20.27 10.31
CA ALA A 279 6.51 -21.53 10.97
C ALA A 279 7.20 -21.25 12.32
N GLN A 280 6.75 -21.92 13.38
CA GLN A 280 7.26 -21.69 14.74
C GLN A 280 8.36 -22.69 15.13
N ALA A 281 8.35 -23.87 14.51
CA ALA A 281 9.37 -24.89 14.71
C ALA A 281 10.33 -24.93 13.52
N GLU A 282 11.61 -25.10 13.79
CA GLU A 282 12.65 -25.19 12.76
C GLU A 282 12.43 -26.35 11.77
N PRO A 283 12.06 -27.58 12.20
CA PRO A 283 11.79 -28.68 11.27
C PRO A 283 10.65 -28.39 10.28
N ASP A 284 9.61 -27.68 10.72
CA ASP A 284 8.48 -27.30 9.86
C ASP A 284 8.92 -26.28 8.79
N GLY A 285 9.73 -25.31 9.19
CA GLY A 285 10.33 -24.34 8.27
C GLY A 285 11.31 -25.01 7.29
N ALA A 286 12.15 -25.91 7.77
CA ALA A 286 13.11 -26.67 6.97
C ALA A 286 12.41 -27.53 5.92
N ALA A 287 11.33 -28.22 6.27
CA ALA A 287 10.54 -29.02 5.33
C ALA A 287 9.99 -28.17 4.17
N LEU A 288 9.54 -26.94 4.45
CA LEU A 288 9.06 -26.01 3.42
C LEU A 288 10.19 -25.52 2.50
N LEU A 289 11.41 -25.33 3.03
CA LEU A 289 12.57 -24.99 2.20
C LEU A 289 12.97 -26.15 1.30
N GLN A 290 13.01 -27.38 1.83
CA GLN A 290 13.32 -28.59 1.08
C GLN A 290 12.30 -28.87 -0.02
N GLU A 291 11.00 -28.74 0.27
CA GLU A 291 9.92 -28.91 -0.71
C GLU A 291 10.06 -27.95 -1.90
N ASN A 292 10.63 -26.76 -1.67
CA ASN A 292 10.80 -25.72 -2.69
C ASN A 292 12.25 -25.63 -3.21
N GLY A 293 13.12 -26.59 -2.85
CA GLY A 293 14.52 -26.64 -3.31
C GLY A 293 15.33 -25.40 -2.95
N CYS A 294 15.14 -24.83 -1.76
CA CYS A 294 15.75 -23.56 -1.36
C CYS A 294 17.12 -23.74 -0.70
N ASP A 295 18.12 -23.00 -1.18
CA ASP A 295 19.44 -22.93 -0.54
C ASP A 295 19.64 -21.65 0.29
N TYR A 296 18.86 -20.61 0.01
CA TYR A 296 19.02 -19.30 0.64
C TYR A 296 17.69 -18.72 1.11
N VAL A 297 17.74 -18.00 2.23
CA VAL A 297 16.62 -17.23 2.78
C VAL A 297 17.04 -15.78 2.94
N VAL A 298 16.24 -14.86 2.39
CA VAL A 298 16.45 -13.41 2.51
C VAL A 298 15.33 -12.82 3.36
N VAL A 299 15.70 -12.12 4.44
CA VAL A 299 14.78 -11.45 5.36
C VAL A 299 15.16 -9.99 5.53
N ASP A 300 14.16 -9.13 5.74
CA ASP A 300 14.38 -7.69 5.89
C ASP A 300 13.58 -7.05 7.04
N ALA A 301 14.00 -5.84 7.39
CA ALA A 301 13.44 -5.06 8.49
C ALA A 301 11.96 -4.73 8.32
N LYS A 302 11.57 -4.37 7.10
CA LYS A 302 10.20 -3.95 6.78
C LYS A 302 9.23 -5.12 6.94
N THR A 303 9.60 -6.30 6.46
CA THR A 303 8.75 -7.50 6.50
C THR A 303 8.63 -8.04 7.91
N ALA A 304 9.75 -8.15 8.62
CA ALA A 304 9.77 -8.72 9.96
C ALA A 304 8.98 -7.90 10.99
N VAL A 305 8.96 -6.57 10.85
CA VAL A 305 8.36 -5.67 11.87
C VAL A 305 7.14 -4.93 11.34
N ARG A 306 7.26 -4.22 10.21
CA ARG A 306 6.24 -3.24 9.78
C ARG A 306 5.08 -3.84 8.98
N THR A 307 5.32 -4.96 8.31
CA THR A 307 4.35 -5.57 7.37
C THR A 307 4.09 -7.05 7.66
N PHE A 308 4.41 -7.49 8.89
CA PHE A 308 4.20 -8.86 9.35
C PHE A 308 2.73 -9.30 9.25
N ASN A 309 1.77 -8.39 9.42
CA ASN A 309 0.34 -8.67 9.22
C ASN A 309 0.04 -9.26 7.83
N GLY A 310 0.76 -8.79 6.79
CA GLY A 310 0.67 -9.36 5.46
C GLY A 310 1.16 -10.81 5.43
N VAL A 311 2.32 -11.07 6.04
CA VAL A 311 2.91 -12.42 6.15
C VAL A 311 1.93 -13.39 6.81
N ALA A 312 1.38 -13.03 7.97
CA ALA A 312 0.38 -13.84 8.68
C ALA A 312 -0.90 -14.04 7.85
N GLY A 313 -1.41 -12.97 7.23
CA GLY A 313 -2.62 -13.03 6.40
C GLY A 313 -2.48 -13.99 5.22
N TRP A 314 -1.37 -13.94 4.49
CA TRP A 314 -1.09 -14.85 3.36
C TRP A 314 -0.86 -16.30 3.80
N ALA A 315 -0.35 -16.52 5.02
CA ALA A 315 -0.29 -17.85 5.63
C ALA A 315 -1.68 -18.40 6.01
N GLY A 316 -2.72 -17.56 6.02
CA GLY A 316 -4.08 -17.90 6.45
C GLY A 316 -4.29 -17.80 7.96
N GLN A 317 -3.46 -17.02 8.65
CA GLN A 317 -3.50 -16.80 10.09
C GLN A 317 -3.93 -15.35 10.38
N ARG A 318 -4.29 -15.06 11.64
CA ARG A 318 -4.68 -13.70 12.04
C ARG A 318 -3.49 -12.98 12.63
N GLU A 319 -3.36 -11.68 12.37
CA GLU A 319 -2.33 -10.85 13.01
C GLU A 319 -2.43 -10.88 14.55
N THR A 320 -3.66 -10.95 15.07
CA THR A 320 -3.97 -11.02 16.50
C THR A 320 -3.60 -12.36 17.16
N ASP A 321 -3.14 -13.34 16.39
CA ASP A 321 -2.51 -14.54 16.93
C ASP A 321 -1.06 -14.25 17.36
N TYR A 322 -0.44 -13.18 16.84
CA TYR A 322 0.98 -12.84 16.99
C TYR A 322 1.24 -11.59 17.82
N TYR A 323 0.45 -10.55 17.63
CA TYR A 323 0.52 -9.31 18.41
C TYR A 323 -0.82 -8.59 18.39
N ASP A 324 -1.05 -7.72 19.36
CA ASP A 324 -2.26 -6.88 19.40
C ASP A 324 -1.98 -5.54 20.07
N VAL A 325 -2.83 -4.57 19.78
CA VAL A 325 -2.78 -3.24 20.40
C VAL A 325 -3.66 -3.24 21.64
N TYR A 326 -3.09 -2.84 22.77
CA TYR A 326 -3.77 -2.69 24.04
C TYR A 326 -3.84 -1.23 24.46
N LEU A 327 -4.82 -0.87 25.28
CA LEU A 327 -4.80 0.37 26.04
C LEU A 327 -4.10 0.17 27.39
N GLN A 328 -3.18 1.07 27.72
CA GLN A 328 -2.55 1.17 29.02
C GLN A 328 -2.67 2.62 29.53
N ARG A 329 -2.75 2.80 30.86
CA ARG A 329 -2.65 4.13 31.48
C ARG A 329 -1.19 4.51 31.68
N ASP A 330 -0.81 5.69 31.21
CA ASP A 330 0.48 6.28 31.54
C ASP A 330 0.52 6.79 33.00
N ALA A 331 1.66 7.34 33.42
CA ALA A 331 1.84 7.89 34.76
C ALA A 331 0.90 9.07 35.09
N SER A 332 0.35 9.73 34.06
CA SER A 332 -0.64 10.80 34.20
C SER A 332 -2.09 10.29 34.27
N GLY A 333 -2.29 8.98 34.10
CA GLY A 333 -3.59 8.33 34.05
C GLY A 333 -4.26 8.39 32.68
N THR A 334 -3.58 8.89 31.64
CA THR A 334 -4.09 9.01 30.27
C THR A 334 -3.97 7.67 29.56
N TRP A 335 -5.00 7.28 28.80
CA TRP A 335 -4.97 6.08 27.99
C TRP A 335 -4.07 6.25 26.76
N GLN A 336 -3.14 5.33 26.58
CA GLN A 336 -2.24 5.27 25.43
C GLN A 336 -2.29 3.87 24.80
N PRO A 337 -2.19 3.79 23.46
CA PRO A 337 -2.01 2.52 22.77
C PRO A 337 -0.62 1.94 23.07
N LEU A 338 -0.56 0.63 23.27
CA LEU A 338 0.65 -0.15 23.48
C LEU A 338 0.57 -1.39 22.61
N MET A 339 1.55 -1.57 21.71
CA MET A 339 1.69 -2.81 20.95
C MET A 339 2.30 -3.89 21.86
N LEU A 340 1.65 -5.05 21.93
CA LEU A 340 2.14 -6.20 22.67
C LEU A 340 2.30 -7.40 21.74
N TYR A 341 3.48 -8.01 21.78
CA TYR A 341 3.84 -9.19 20.99
C TYR A 341 3.70 -10.44 21.84
N TYR A 342 3.17 -11.50 21.25
CA TYR A 342 2.95 -12.78 21.90
C TYR A 342 4.11 -13.75 21.61
N PRO A 343 4.29 -14.82 22.40
CA PRO A 343 5.28 -15.88 22.14
C PRO A 343 5.31 -16.36 20.69
N GLU A 344 4.12 -16.48 20.09
CA GLU A 344 3.90 -16.92 18.72
C GLU A 344 4.64 -16.05 17.70
N TYR A 345 4.77 -14.73 17.94
CA TYR A 345 5.52 -13.82 17.07
C TYR A 345 7.01 -14.12 17.12
N TYR A 346 7.57 -14.23 18.32
CA TYR A 346 9.00 -14.44 18.54
C TYR A 346 9.48 -15.80 18.04
N GLN A 347 8.61 -16.81 18.08
CA GLN A 347 8.90 -18.16 17.61
C GLN A 347 8.90 -18.30 16.09
N THR A 348 8.31 -17.36 15.35
CA THR A 348 8.27 -17.42 13.88
C THR A 348 9.67 -17.46 13.27
N MET A 349 9.85 -18.21 12.19
CA MET A 349 11.10 -18.21 11.42
C MET A 349 11.51 -16.80 11.01
N LEU A 350 10.57 -15.93 10.65
CA LEU A 350 10.86 -14.54 10.30
C LEU A 350 11.47 -13.75 11.46
N ALA A 351 10.89 -13.81 12.66
CA ALA A 351 11.46 -13.14 13.82
C ALA A 351 12.79 -13.78 14.25
N ARG A 352 12.88 -15.11 14.28
CA ARG A 352 14.12 -15.82 14.63
C ARG A 352 15.28 -15.51 13.69
N LEU A 353 15.02 -15.41 12.39
CA LEU A 353 16.04 -15.06 11.39
C LEU A 353 16.36 -13.56 11.39
N TYR A 354 15.36 -12.68 11.29
CA TYR A 354 15.63 -11.24 11.19
C TYR A 354 15.94 -10.61 12.55
N ASN A 355 15.07 -10.76 13.55
CA ASN A 355 15.21 -10.04 14.82
C ASN A 355 16.35 -10.61 15.67
N PHE A 356 16.54 -11.93 15.65
CA PHE A 356 17.49 -12.64 16.51
C PHE A 356 18.68 -13.27 15.75
N GLY A 357 18.75 -13.13 14.42
CA GLY A 357 19.94 -13.53 13.66
C GLY A 357 20.20 -15.04 13.64
N ALA A 358 19.17 -15.87 13.81
CA ALA A 358 19.27 -17.31 14.04
C ALA A 358 19.93 -17.73 15.37
N GLU A 359 20.24 -16.79 16.26
CA GLU A 359 20.89 -17.07 17.53
C GLU A 359 19.88 -17.43 18.63
N ALA A 360 20.38 -18.07 19.69
CA ALA A 360 19.59 -18.30 20.89
C ALA A 360 19.36 -16.98 21.65
N TYR A 361 18.22 -16.87 22.33
CA TYR A 361 17.89 -15.69 23.12
C TYR A 361 17.26 -16.11 24.45
N THR A 362 17.78 -15.56 25.56
CA THR A 362 17.22 -15.77 26.89
C THR A 362 16.76 -14.43 27.47
N PRO A 363 15.45 -14.24 27.69
CA PRO A 363 14.93 -13.03 28.33
C PRO A 363 15.45 -12.87 29.76
N GLU A 364 15.77 -11.64 30.14
CA GLU A 364 16.17 -11.28 31.51
C GLU A 364 14.98 -11.22 32.49
N GLU A 365 13.77 -10.97 31.95
CA GLU A 365 12.52 -10.86 32.70
C GLU A 365 11.36 -11.35 31.81
N TYR A 366 10.36 -11.97 32.44
CA TYR A 366 9.15 -12.47 31.78
C TYR A 366 7.94 -11.67 32.25
N THR A 367 7.29 -10.95 31.33
CA THR A 367 6.12 -10.11 31.62
C THR A 367 4.82 -10.83 31.25
N VAL A 368 3.94 -11.01 32.23
CA VAL A 368 2.59 -11.55 32.05
C VAL A 368 1.58 -10.45 32.32
N ILE A 369 0.60 -10.29 31.43
CA ILE A 369 -0.50 -9.33 31.62
C ILE A 369 -1.83 -10.04 31.79
N ARG A 370 -2.74 -9.41 32.53
CA ARG A 370 -4.16 -9.77 32.53
C ARG A 370 -4.87 -8.89 31.51
N ARG A 371 -5.50 -9.53 30.54
CA ARG A 371 -6.30 -8.87 29.51
C ARG A 371 -7.72 -8.64 30.02
N GLU A 372 -8.25 -7.46 29.73
CA GLU A 372 -9.68 -7.18 29.85
C GLU A 372 -10.20 -6.52 28.57
N PRO A 373 -11.44 -6.79 28.15
CA PRO A 373 -12.09 -6.04 27.08
C PRO A 373 -12.23 -4.57 27.47
N THR A 374 -12.03 -3.68 26.52
CA THR A 374 -12.32 -2.26 26.71
C THR A 374 -13.83 -2.05 26.75
N SER A 375 -14.29 -1.17 27.63
CA SER A 375 -15.66 -0.66 27.62
C SER A 375 -15.84 0.52 26.65
N SER A 376 -14.75 0.99 26.03
CA SER A 376 -14.77 2.07 25.06
C SER A 376 -15.21 1.56 23.69
N GLY A 377 -16.09 2.31 23.00
CA GLY A 377 -16.52 2.01 21.63
C GLY A 377 -15.43 2.22 20.56
N GLY A 378 -14.17 2.43 20.97
CA GLY A 378 -13.05 2.71 20.08
C GLY A 378 -12.56 1.48 19.30
N PRO A 379 -11.58 1.66 18.39
CA PRO A 379 -11.05 0.57 17.57
C PRO A 379 -10.26 -0.46 18.41
N ILE A 380 -9.57 -0.01 19.46
CA ILE A 380 -8.81 -0.89 20.36
C ILE A 380 -9.76 -1.58 21.34
N LYS A 381 -9.77 -2.91 21.30
CA LYS A 381 -10.73 -3.74 22.05
C LYS A 381 -10.19 -4.31 23.35
N ASN A 382 -8.89 -4.19 23.60
CA ASN A 382 -8.22 -4.80 24.74
C ASN A 382 -7.49 -3.75 25.59
N GLN A 383 -7.49 -3.93 26.92
CA GLN A 383 -6.72 -3.12 27.86
C GLN A 383 -5.88 -4.00 28.78
N VAL A 384 -4.76 -3.46 29.24
CA VAL A 384 -3.91 -4.09 30.26
C VAL A 384 -4.52 -3.82 31.62
N ALA A 385 -5.07 -4.85 32.26
CA ALA A 385 -5.74 -4.73 33.55
C ALA A 385 -4.80 -4.94 34.74
N ASP A 386 -3.81 -5.81 34.57
CA ASP A 386 -2.76 -6.06 35.57
C ASP A 386 -1.48 -6.53 34.87
N VAL A 387 -0.34 -6.36 35.54
CA VAL A 387 0.99 -6.75 35.06
C VAL A 387 1.72 -7.50 36.17
N ARG A 388 2.29 -8.64 35.82
CA ARG A 388 3.16 -9.46 36.67
C ARG A 388 4.48 -9.71 35.95
N ARG A 389 5.56 -9.76 36.71
CA ARG A 389 6.93 -9.96 36.21
C ARG A 389 7.56 -11.10 36.96
N PHE A 390 8.29 -11.95 36.25
CA PHE A 390 8.93 -13.14 36.78
C PHE A 390 10.38 -13.18 36.32
N ALA A 391 11.25 -13.79 37.15
CA ALA A 391 12.66 -13.93 36.83
C ALA A 391 12.93 -15.10 35.89
N THR A 392 12.04 -16.11 35.89
CA THR A 392 12.19 -17.33 35.08
C THR A 392 10.96 -17.61 34.23
N TYR A 393 11.16 -18.33 33.13
CA TYR A 393 10.08 -18.71 32.22
C TYR A 393 9.14 -19.71 32.88
N GLU A 394 9.69 -20.62 33.69
CA GLU A 394 8.97 -21.63 34.44
C GLU A 394 8.03 -21.00 35.48
N GLU A 395 8.47 -19.96 36.19
CA GLU A 395 7.61 -19.22 37.13
C GLU A 395 6.47 -18.51 36.40
N ALA A 396 6.76 -17.86 35.27
CA ALA A 396 5.74 -17.15 34.49
C ALA A 396 4.66 -18.11 33.96
N THR A 397 5.08 -19.24 33.41
CA THR A 397 4.17 -20.27 32.88
C THR A 397 3.40 -20.98 33.99
N ALA A 398 4.04 -21.28 35.13
CA ALA A 398 3.36 -21.84 36.30
C ALA A 398 2.29 -20.88 36.85
N PHE A 399 2.57 -19.58 36.89
CA PHE A 399 1.59 -18.57 37.28
C PHE A 399 0.38 -18.54 36.34
N ILE A 400 0.61 -18.51 35.02
CA ILE A 400 -0.48 -18.54 34.03
C ILE A 400 -1.34 -19.81 34.19
N ALA A 401 -0.71 -20.97 34.37
CA ALA A 401 -1.41 -22.24 34.55
C ALA A 401 -2.27 -22.26 35.83
N GLN A 402 -1.79 -21.68 36.93
CA GLN A 402 -2.55 -21.57 38.18
C GLN A 402 -3.71 -20.56 38.09
N ALA A 403 -3.52 -19.47 37.35
CA ALA A 403 -4.50 -18.38 37.22
C ALA A 403 -5.52 -18.59 36.07
N SER A 404 -5.80 -19.85 35.71
CA SER A 404 -6.55 -20.26 34.50
C SER A 404 -7.97 -19.66 34.34
N GLU A 405 -8.60 -19.22 35.42
CA GLU A 405 -9.93 -18.57 35.36
C GLU A 405 -9.90 -17.14 34.81
N ALA A 406 -8.72 -16.51 34.72
CA ALA A 406 -8.52 -15.16 34.21
C ALA A 406 -7.69 -15.18 32.92
N ASP A 407 -7.95 -14.24 32.00
CA ASP A 407 -7.27 -14.12 30.69
C ASP A 407 -5.85 -13.54 30.86
N TRP A 408 -4.94 -14.34 31.43
CA TRP A 408 -3.53 -14.02 31.59
C TRP A 408 -2.72 -14.51 30.38
N ARG A 409 -1.80 -13.67 29.89
CA ARG A 409 -0.93 -14.01 28.76
C ARG A 409 0.47 -13.44 28.95
N LEU A 410 1.46 -14.24 28.55
CA LEU A 410 2.86 -13.80 28.43
C LEU A 410 3.00 -12.87 27.22
N VAL A 411 3.68 -11.74 27.39
CA VAL A 411 3.80 -10.71 26.34
C VAL A 411 5.18 -10.06 26.36
N GLY A 412 5.58 -9.53 25.22
CA GLY A 412 6.71 -8.62 25.09
C GLY A 412 6.28 -7.28 24.50
N THR A 413 7.02 -6.22 24.82
CA THR A 413 6.75 -4.85 24.36
C THR A 413 7.68 -4.41 23.22
N ASN A 414 8.65 -5.27 22.86
CA ASN A 414 9.66 -4.97 21.85
C ASN A 414 9.89 -6.20 20.98
N PRO A 415 9.81 -6.11 19.65
CA PRO A 415 9.98 -7.27 18.76
C PRO A 415 11.42 -7.84 18.78
N PHE A 416 12.41 -7.07 19.25
CA PHE A 416 13.82 -7.49 19.38
C PHE A 416 14.19 -7.96 20.79
N LYS A 417 13.22 -8.03 21.71
CA LYS A 417 13.40 -8.63 23.05
C LYS A 417 12.34 -9.69 23.24
N SER A 418 12.72 -10.95 23.07
CA SER A 418 11.76 -12.06 23.11
C SER A 418 11.04 -12.12 24.46
N ALA A 419 9.76 -12.47 24.43
CA ALA A 419 8.99 -12.79 25.63
C ALA A 419 9.21 -14.23 26.12
N VAL A 420 9.91 -15.05 25.33
CA VAL A 420 10.18 -16.48 25.60
C VAL A 420 11.65 -16.81 25.32
N PRO A 421 12.22 -17.85 25.96
CA PRO A 421 13.50 -18.40 25.54
C PRO A 421 13.40 -18.89 24.09
N LEU A 422 14.45 -18.66 23.32
CA LEU A 422 14.59 -19.12 21.94
C LEU A 422 15.88 -19.91 21.81
N ASP A 423 15.81 -21.09 21.20
CA ASP A 423 16.99 -21.84 20.80
C ASP A 423 17.60 -21.26 19.51
N ALA A 424 18.89 -21.47 19.30
CA ALA A 424 19.54 -21.14 18.04
C ALA A 424 19.03 -22.06 16.91
N LEU A 425 18.78 -21.49 15.72
CA LEU A 425 18.42 -22.26 14.54
C LEU A 425 19.67 -22.98 14.00
N GLN A 426 19.64 -24.30 13.93
CA GLN A 426 20.83 -25.10 13.59
C GLN A 426 21.08 -25.20 12.08
N GLY A 427 20.03 -25.22 11.27
CA GLY A 427 20.08 -25.36 9.80
C GLY A 427 20.28 -24.05 9.05
N PHE A 428 20.59 -22.94 9.75
CA PHE A 428 20.64 -21.60 9.18
C PHE A 428 21.96 -20.91 9.56
N ALA A 429 22.81 -20.66 8.58
CA ALA A 429 24.05 -19.92 8.76
C ALA A 429 23.92 -18.54 8.12
N VAL A 430 24.30 -17.47 8.84
CA VAL A 430 24.38 -16.12 8.26
C VAL A 430 25.40 -16.14 7.12
N ALA A 431 24.94 -15.81 5.91
CA ALA A 431 25.78 -15.74 4.72
C ALA A 431 26.15 -14.30 4.37
N TYR A 432 25.25 -13.34 4.63
CA TYR A 432 25.45 -11.92 4.36
C TYR A 432 24.54 -11.04 5.21
N GLU A 433 25.03 -9.84 5.54
CA GLU A 433 24.24 -8.75 6.10
C GLU A 433 24.55 -7.46 5.32
N SER A 434 23.53 -6.67 4.99
CA SER A 434 23.73 -5.43 4.26
C SER A 434 24.48 -4.38 5.09
N GLU A 435 25.36 -3.60 4.46
CA GLU A 435 26.01 -2.46 5.11
C GLU A 435 25.01 -1.34 5.41
N ALA A 436 24.02 -1.15 4.53
CA ALA A 436 22.90 -0.26 4.81
C ALA A 436 22.13 -0.74 6.05
N GLN A 437 21.80 0.23 6.91
CA GLN A 437 21.10 -0.02 8.16
C GLN A 437 19.70 0.55 8.14
N ALA A 438 18.78 -0.16 8.78
CA ALA A 438 17.42 0.29 9.04
C ALA A 438 17.26 0.69 10.51
N PHE A 439 16.61 1.83 10.75
CA PHE A 439 16.20 2.23 12.08
C PHE A 439 14.79 1.68 12.39
N VAL A 440 14.70 0.72 13.30
CA VAL A 440 13.45 0.02 13.65
C VAL A 440 13.36 -0.18 15.16
N GLU A 441 12.28 0.29 15.78
CA GLU A 441 12.01 0.17 17.23
C GLU A 441 13.21 0.60 18.11
N ALA A 442 13.79 1.76 17.78
CA ALA A 442 14.98 2.32 18.41
C ALA A 442 16.29 1.52 18.25
N ASN A 443 16.31 0.51 17.39
CA ASN A 443 17.51 -0.24 17.03
C ASN A 443 18.02 0.18 15.65
N LEU A 444 19.34 0.13 15.48
CA LEU A 444 20.02 0.31 14.19
C LEU A 444 20.62 -1.03 13.79
N LEU A 445 20.00 -1.69 12.82
CA LEU A 445 20.33 -3.07 12.40
C LEU A 445 20.58 -3.11 10.88
N PRO A 446 21.30 -4.11 10.36
CA PRO A 446 21.35 -4.36 8.92
C PRO A 446 19.94 -4.41 8.34
N GLU A 447 19.71 -3.70 7.23
CA GLU A 447 18.40 -3.62 6.60
C GLU A 447 17.92 -4.99 6.09
N VAL A 448 18.86 -5.77 5.52
CA VAL A 448 18.61 -7.08 4.93
C VAL A 448 19.64 -8.09 5.44
N ARG A 449 19.19 -9.32 5.72
CA ARG A 449 20.03 -10.46 6.08
C ARG A 449 19.78 -11.62 5.12
N VAL A 450 20.84 -12.34 4.77
CA VAL A 450 20.78 -13.57 3.98
C VAL A 450 21.33 -14.72 4.79
N PHE A 451 20.56 -15.80 4.85
CA PHE A 451 20.94 -17.05 5.47
C PHE A 451 21.12 -18.12 4.40
N ARG A 452 22.16 -18.93 4.54
CA ARG A 452 22.31 -20.19 3.82
C ARG A 452 21.59 -21.27 4.63
N PHE A 453 20.71 -22.01 3.97
CA PHE A 453 20.08 -23.20 4.52
C PHE A 453 21.03 -24.40 4.32
N THR A 454 21.24 -25.18 5.37
CA THR A 454 22.19 -26.32 5.38
C THR A 454 21.52 -27.65 5.69
N GLY A 455 20.18 -27.69 5.70
CA GLY A 455 19.38 -28.84 6.11
C GLY A 455 18.89 -29.71 4.97
#